data_AF-A0A9Q1J9R2-F1
#
_entry.id   AF-A0A9Q1J9R2-F1
#
_cell.length_a   1.000
_cell.length_b   1.000
_cell.length_c   1.000
_cell.angle_alpha   90.00
_cell.angle_beta   90.00
_cell.angle_gamma   90.00
#
_symmetry.space_group_name_H-M   'P 1'
#
loop_
_entity.id
_entity.type
_entity.pdbx_description
1 polymer ?
#
loop_
_entity_poly.entity_id
_entity_poly.type
_entity_poly.pdbx_seq_one_letter_code
_entity_poly.pdbx_strand_id
1 'polypeptide(L)'
;MGRTKELSKDFRDKIVDLHKAGMGYKTIGKQLGEKVTTVGAIILKWKKHKMTINRPQSGAPRKISPRGVSMIMRKVRDQSRTTREELVNDLKAAGTTVTKKTIELTDRPHNILGKQGDDQSAATVVKGSSLRTKITSLFSLKFPQQKAGARQGSV
;
A
#
# COMPACT_ATOMS: atom_id res chain seq x y z
N MET A 1 26.18 10.66 -19.50
CA MET A 1 27.05 9.55 -19.02
C MET A 1 26.38 8.22 -19.35
N GLY A 2 26.82 7.57 -20.42
CA GLY A 2 26.28 6.27 -20.85
C GLY A 2 26.79 5.14 -19.95
N ARG A 3 25.96 4.11 -19.73
CA ARG A 3 26.38 2.92 -18.99
C ARG A 3 27.43 2.16 -19.80
N THR A 4 28.62 1.97 -19.22
CA THR A 4 29.63 1.08 -19.77
C THR A 4 29.21 -0.38 -19.55
N LYS A 5 29.58 -1.25 -20.49
CA LYS A 5 29.30 -2.69 -20.44
C LYS A 5 29.82 -3.26 -19.13
N GLU A 6 28.95 -3.92 -18.37
CA GLU A 6 29.33 -4.52 -17.09
C GLU A 6 30.36 -5.65 -17.29
N LEU A 7 31.34 -5.73 -16.40
CA LEU A 7 32.25 -6.88 -16.35
C LEU A 7 31.48 -8.16 -16.05
N SER A 8 31.85 -9.25 -16.74
CA SER A 8 31.25 -10.57 -16.54
C SER A 8 31.49 -11.07 -15.11
N LYS A 9 30.61 -11.96 -14.65
CA LYS A 9 30.70 -12.55 -13.30
C LYS A 9 32.04 -13.26 -13.09
N ASP A 10 32.47 -14.04 -14.07
CA ASP A 10 33.69 -14.85 -13.98
C ASP A 10 34.96 -13.99 -13.84
N PHE A 11 35.02 -12.83 -14.50
CA PHE A 11 36.14 -11.90 -14.32
C PHE A 11 36.18 -11.32 -12.91
N ARG A 12 35.04 -11.01 -12.31
CA ARG A 12 34.96 -10.48 -10.96
C ARG A 12 35.31 -11.54 -9.92
N ASP A 13 34.94 -12.80 -10.15
CA ASP A 13 35.27 -13.91 -9.23
C ASP A 13 36.78 -14.15 -9.24
N LYS A 14 37.43 -14.15 -10.42
CA LYS A 14 38.90 -14.19 -10.53
C LYS A 14 39.57 -13.07 -9.74
N ILE A 15 39.09 -11.83 -9.84
CA ILE A 15 39.64 -10.69 -9.07
C ILE A 15 39.58 -10.97 -7.56
N VAL A 16 38.46 -11.52 -7.09
CA VAL A 16 38.28 -11.85 -5.67
C VAL A 16 39.25 -12.94 -5.24
N ASP A 17 39.45 -13.98 -6.04
CA ASP A 17 40.35 -15.10 -5.70
C ASP A 17 41.82 -14.68 -5.69
N LEU A 18 42.24 -13.84 -6.64
CA LEU A 18 43.59 -13.26 -6.66
C LEU A 18 43.84 -12.35 -5.44
N HIS A 19 42.81 -11.63 -4.97
CA HIS A 19 42.90 -10.84 -3.75
C HIS A 19 42.93 -11.72 -2.49
N LYS A 20 42.20 -12.86 -2.46
CA LYS A 20 42.31 -13.85 -1.36
C LYS A 20 43.72 -14.46 -1.30
N ALA A 21 44.36 -14.65 -2.45
CA ALA A 21 45.76 -15.07 -2.54
C ALA A 21 46.78 -13.99 -2.10
N GLY A 22 46.31 -12.81 -1.66
CA GLY A 22 47.17 -11.75 -1.12
C GLY A 22 47.81 -10.84 -2.17
N MET A 23 47.40 -10.91 -3.44
CA MET A 23 47.96 -10.04 -4.47
C MET A 23 47.45 -8.59 -4.34
N GLY A 24 48.35 -7.64 -4.57
CA GLY A 24 48.05 -6.21 -4.50
C GLY A 24 47.17 -5.72 -5.66
N TYR A 25 46.42 -4.64 -5.43
CA TYR A 25 45.50 -4.04 -6.40
C TYR A 25 46.11 -3.72 -7.77
N LYS A 26 47.35 -3.19 -7.78
CA LYS A 26 48.07 -2.84 -9.02
C LYS A 26 48.47 -4.08 -9.83
N THR A 27 48.89 -5.14 -9.14
CA THR A 27 49.29 -6.42 -9.74
C THR A 27 48.11 -7.11 -10.40
N ILE A 28 46.96 -7.15 -9.71
CA ILE A 28 45.71 -7.72 -10.24
C ILE A 28 45.24 -6.96 -11.47
N GLY A 29 45.27 -5.61 -11.42
CA GLY A 29 44.91 -4.77 -12.57
C GLY A 29 45.80 -5.05 -13.79
N LYS A 30 47.11 -5.16 -13.60
CA LYS A 30 48.06 -5.46 -14.69
C LYS A 30 47.85 -6.86 -15.29
N GLN A 31 47.60 -7.86 -14.46
CA GLN A 31 47.35 -9.24 -14.92
C GLN A 31 46.07 -9.36 -15.75
N LEU A 32 45.02 -8.65 -15.35
CA LEU A 32 43.70 -8.73 -15.99
C LEU A 32 43.47 -7.65 -17.05
N GLY A 33 44.42 -6.72 -17.25
CA GLY A 33 44.27 -5.58 -18.15
C GLY A 33 43.22 -4.56 -17.70
N GLU A 34 42.80 -4.59 -16.43
CA GLU A 34 41.73 -3.77 -15.89
C GLU A 34 42.26 -2.57 -15.11
N LYS A 35 41.48 -1.49 -15.13
CA LYS A 35 41.81 -0.29 -14.35
C LYS A 35 41.82 -0.62 -12.87
N VAL A 36 42.84 -0.13 -12.15
CA VAL A 36 43.01 -0.34 -10.70
C VAL A 36 41.78 0.15 -9.92
N THR A 37 41.11 1.21 -10.39
CA THR A 37 39.86 1.74 -9.80
C THR A 37 38.71 0.73 -9.86
N THR A 38 38.60 -0.01 -10.97
CA THR A 38 37.59 -1.07 -11.15
C THR A 38 37.87 -2.24 -10.21
N VAL A 39 39.12 -2.69 -10.14
CA VAL A 39 39.57 -3.75 -9.22
C VAL A 39 39.27 -3.36 -7.76
N GLY A 40 39.61 -2.13 -7.38
CA GLY A 40 39.30 -1.59 -6.06
C GLY A 40 37.80 -1.56 -5.77
N ALA A 41 36.98 -1.08 -6.72
CA ALA A 41 35.52 -1.04 -6.56
C ALA A 41 34.91 -2.44 -6.38
N ILE A 42 35.41 -3.45 -7.09
CA ILE A 42 34.96 -4.84 -6.96
C ILE A 42 35.30 -5.39 -5.56
N ILE A 43 36.54 -5.19 -5.12
CA ILE A 43 36.99 -5.69 -3.81
C ILE A 43 36.27 -4.97 -2.66
N LEU A 44 36.03 -3.66 -2.77
CA LEU A 44 35.24 -2.90 -1.77
C LEU A 44 33.81 -3.42 -1.68
N LYS A 45 33.16 -3.68 -2.83
CA LYS A 45 31.82 -4.29 -2.87
C LYS A 45 31.82 -5.69 -2.27
N TRP A 46 32.82 -6.51 -2.59
CA TRP A 46 32.97 -7.85 -2.01
C TRP A 46 33.19 -7.79 -0.49
N LYS A 47 34.02 -6.88 0.03
CA LYS A 47 34.21 -6.72 1.48
C LYS A 47 32.91 -6.37 2.20
N LYS A 48 32.09 -5.48 1.59
CA LYS A 48 30.83 -4.99 2.17
C LYS A 48 29.68 -6.00 2.09
N HIS A 49 29.53 -6.67 0.95
CA HIS A 49 28.34 -7.48 0.66
C HIS A 49 28.63 -8.97 0.49
N LYS A 50 29.91 -9.39 0.44
CA LYS A 50 30.36 -10.78 0.22
C LYS A 50 29.84 -11.44 -1.06
N MET A 51 29.33 -10.63 -2.00
CA MET A 51 28.80 -11.08 -3.28
C MET A 51 29.59 -10.46 -4.43
N THR A 52 29.85 -11.26 -5.46
CA THR A 52 30.54 -10.83 -6.68
C THR A 52 29.57 -10.27 -7.74
N ILE A 53 28.32 -10.73 -7.71
CA ILE A 53 27.28 -10.23 -8.60
C ILE A 53 26.89 -8.79 -8.24
N ASN A 54 26.51 -7.99 -9.24
CA ASN A 54 25.93 -6.69 -8.97
C ASN A 54 24.59 -6.92 -8.25
N ARG A 55 24.39 -6.27 -7.09
CA ARG A 55 23.12 -6.41 -6.37
C ARG A 55 22.01 -5.87 -7.28
N PRO A 56 20.86 -6.56 -7.40
CA PRO A 56 19.71 -5.95 -8.04
C PRO A 56 19.43 -4.62 -7.36
N GLN A 57 19.29 -3.57 -8.17
CA GLN A 57 19.00 -2.25 -7.63
C GLN A 57 17.72 -2.35 -6.81
N SER A 58 17.69 -1.76 -5.61
CA SER A 58 16.58 -1.87 -4.67
C SER A 58 15.25 -1.28 -5.19
N GLY A 59 15.25 -0.74 -6.41
CA GLY A 59 14.15 0.02 -6.98
C GLY A 59 13.89 1.32 -6.24
N ALA A 60 12.90 2.07 -6.72
CA ALA A 60 12.36 3.20 -5.98
C ALA A 60 11.50 2.69 -4.81
N PRO A 61 11.53 3.35 -3.64
CA PRO A 61 10.59 3.06 -2.55
C PRO A 61 9.15 3.14 -3.05
N ARG A 62 8.33 2.15 -2.67
CA ARG A 62 6.90 2.13 -2.98
C ARG A 62 6.12 2.94 -1.94
N LYS A 63 5.05 3.61 -2.38
CA LYS A 63 4.19 4.41 -1.49
C LYS A 63 3.43 3.56 -0.46
N ILE A 64 3.07 2.33 -0.82
CA ILE A 64 2.42 1.38 0.10
C ILE A 64 3.49 0.47 0.69
N SER A 65 3.48 0.33 2.01
CA SER A 65 4.37 -0.59 2.74
C SER A 65 3.95 -2.05 2.50
N PRO A 66 4.85 -3.04 2.66
CA PRO A 66 4.49 -4.46 2.56
C PRO A 66 3.30 -4.84 3.47
N ARG A 67 3.22 -4.24 4.66
CA ARG A 67 2.09 -4.41 5.59
C ARG A 67 0.77 -3.89 5.00
N GLY A 68 0.80 -2.72 4.36
CA GLY A 68 -0.37 -2.17 3.66
C GLY A 68 -0.82 -3.06 2.51
N VAL A 69 0.11 -3.65 1.76
CA VAL A 69 -0.21 -4.64 0.72
C VAL A 69 -0.89 -5.87 1.33
N SER A 70 -0.35 -6.42 2.43
CA SER A 70 -0.97 -7.56 3.11
C SER A 70 -2.37 -7.27 3.64
N MET A 71 -2.62 -6.04 4.10
CA MET A 71 -3.97 -5.62 4.52
C MET A 71 -4.96 -5.60 3.35
N ILE A 72 -4.57 -5.03 2.20
CA ILE A 72 -5.38 -5.02 0.98
C ILE A 72 -5.71 -6.46 0.58
N MET A 73 -4.70 -7.33 0.52
CA MET A 73 -4.88 -8.75 0.17
C MET A 73 -5.80 -9.50 1.13
N ARG A 74 -5.80 -9.15 2.43
CA ARG A 74 -6.72 -9.76 3.40
C ARG A 74 -8.15 -9.30 3.15
N LYS A 75 -8.38 -7.97 3.04
CA LYS A 75 -9.73 -7.43 2.80
C LYS A 75 -10.35 -7.91 1.49
N VAL A 76 -9.57 -7.94 0.41
CA VAL A 76 -10.05 -8.42 -0.90
C VAL A 76 -10.42 -9.91 -0.88
N ARG A 77 -9.74 -10.72 -0.05
CA ARG A 77 -10.09 -12.13 0.14
C ARG A 77 -11.34 -12.32 0.98
N ASP A 78 -11.47 -11.57 2.08
CA ASP A 78 -12.59 -11.69 3.01
C ASP A 78 -13.89 -11.11 2.43
N GLN A 79 -13.78 -10.04 1.62
CA GLN A 79 -14.89 -9.34 1.01
C GLN A 79 -14.57 -9.03 -0.46
N SER A 80 -14.93 -9.93 -1.37
CA SER A 80 -14.64 -9.80 -2.81
C SER A 80 -15.33 -8.63 -3.51
N ARG A 81 -16.31 -7.98 -2.85
CA ARG A 81 -17.06 -6.82 -3.35
C ARG A 81 -16.53 -5.48 -2.84
N THR A 82 -15.43 -5.45 -2.08
CA THR A 82 -14.88 -4.18 -1.57
C THR A 82 -14.42 -3.30 -2.71
N THR A 83 -14.87 -2.05 -2.70
CA THR A 83 -14.47 -1.08 -3.70
C THR A 83 -13.04 -0.58 -3.42
N ARG A 84 -12.38 -0.05 -4.44
CA ARG A 84 -11.05 0.56 -4.28
C ARG A 84 -11.10 1.78 -3.36
N GLU A 85 -12.25 2.42 -3.24
CA GLU A 85 -12.47 3.59 -2.36
C GLU A 85 -12.46 3.22 -0.89
N GLU A 86 -13.12 2.11 -0.54
CA GLU A 86 -13.10 1.56 0.81
C GLU A 86 -11.67 1.23 1.24
N LEU A 87 -10.89 0.60 0.35
CA LEU A 87 -9.48 0.30 0.61
C LEU A 87 -8.63 1.56 0.83
N VAL A 88 -8.90 2.66 0.11
CA VAL A 88 -8.22 3.95 0.37
C VAL A 88 -8.54 4.45 1.78
N ASN A 89 -9.80 4.36 2.21
CA ASN A 89 -10.22 4.85 3.53
C ASN A 89 -9.58 4.04 4.66
N ASP A 90 -9.46 2.72 4.50
CA ASP A 90 -8.78 1.86 5.46
C ASP A 90 -7.28 2.14 5.57
N LEU A 91 -6.64 2.39 4.43
CA LEU A 91 -5.22 2.76 4.39
C LEU A 91 -4.98 4.14 5.01
N LYS A 92 -5.92 5.08 4.82
CA LYS A 92 -5.89 6.38 5.50
C LYS A 92 -6.05 6.21 7.02
N ALA A 93 -6.96 5.35 7.47
CA ALA A 93 -7.12 5.03 8.89
C ALA A 93 -5.84 4.40 9.48
N ALA A 94 -5.10 3.63 8.68
CA ALA A 94 -3.80 3.07 9.05
C ALA A 94 -2.63 4.10 8.96
N GLY A 95 -2.91 5.37 8.66
CA GLY A 95 -1.91 6.43 8.56
C GLY A 95 -1.19 6.55 7.21
N THR A 96 -1.66 5.86 6.16
CA THR A 96 -1.08 5.92 4.82
C THR A 96 -1.97 6.66 3.84
N THR A 97 -1.47 7.75 3.27
CA THR A 97 -2.18 8.52 2.23
C THR A 97 -1.91 7.92 0.86
N VAL A 98 -2.91 7.25 0.31
CA VAL A 98 -2.81 6.48 -0.95
C VAL A 98 -3.90 6.94 -1.92
N THR A 99 -3.59 6.98 -3.21
CA THR A 99 -4.56 7.27 -4.28
C THR A 99 -5.14 6.00 -4.88
N LYS A 100 -6.35 6.06 -5.46
CA LYS A 100 -6.99 4.92 -6.16
C LYS A 100 -6.04 4.22 -7.15
N LYS A 101 -5.34 5.01 -7.97
CA LYS A 101 -4.36 4.51 -8.96
C LYS A 101 -3.18 3.75 -8.32
N THR A 102 -2.79 4.10 -7.09
CA THR A 102 -1.73 3.40 -6.37
C THR A 102 -2.18 2.01 -5.91
N ILE A 103 -3.44 1.87 -5.52
CA ILE A 103 -4.06 0.57 -5.19
C ILE A 103 -4.18 -0.28 -6.46
N GLU A 104 -4.64 0.30 -7.58
CA GLU A 104 -4.69 -0.42 -8.86
C GLU A 104 -3.33 -0.95 -9.31
N LEU A 105 -2.26 -0.17 -9.17
CA LEU A 105 -0.89 -0.61 -9.47
C LEU A 105 -0.42 -1.74 -8.56
N THR A 106 -0.99 -1.84 -7.36
CA THR A 106 -0.68 -2.88 -6.37
C THR A 106 -1.52 -4.14 -6.60
N ASP A 107 -2.75 -4.00 -7.10
CA ASP A 107 -3.64 -5.13 -7.39
C ASP A 107 -3.31 -5.83 -8.72
N ARG A 108 -2.84 -5.08 -9.72
CA ARG A 108 -2.45 -5.60 -11.05
C ARG A 108 -1.52 -6.82 -11.03
N PRO A 109 -0.41 -6.86 -10.27
CA PRO A 109 0.45 -8.03 -10.21
C PRO A 109 -0.21 -9.27 -9.58
N HIS A 110 -1.35 -9.10 -8.90
CA HIS A 110 -2.04 -10.16 -8.18
C HIS A 110 -3.35 -10.59 -8.85
N ASN A 111 -3.84 -9.84 -9.85
CA ASN A 111 -5.05 -10.13 -10.63
C ASN A 111 -6.30 -10.46 -9.78
N ILE A 112 -6.45 -9.74 -8.66
CA ILE A 112 -7.43 -10.05 -7.61
C ILE A 112 -8.75 -9.29 -7.74
N LEU A 113 -8.74 -8.11 -8.35
CA LEU A 113 -9.93 -7.30 -8.55
C LEU A 113 -10.22 -7.21 -10.06
N GLY A 114 -11.17 -8.03 -10.51
CA GLY A 114 -11.78 -7.88 -11.83
C GLY A 114 -12.30 -6.46 -12.00
N LYS A 115 -12.30 -5.93 -13.24
CA LYS A 115 -12.71 -4.56 -13.54
C LYS A 115 -14.19 -4.35 -13.25
N GLN A 116 -14.55 -4.09 -12.01
CA GLN A 116 -15.84 -3.52 -11.67
C GLN A 116 -15.77 -2.03 -12.02
N GLY A 117 -16.62 -1.66 -12.98
CA GLY A 117 -16.77 -0.30 -13.47
C GLY A 117 -17.26 0.61 -12.36
N ASP A 118 -16.83 1.86 -12.44
CA ASP A 118 -17.28 2.94 -11.59
C ASP A 118 -18.76 3.24 -11.90
N ASP A 119 -19.69 2.53 -11.25
CA ASP A 119 -21.09 2.95 -11.22
C ASP A 119 -21.21 4.15 -10.27
N GLN A 120 -21.20 5.34 -10.86
CA GLN A 120 -21.65 6.55 -10.18
C GLN A 120 -23.13 6.39 -9.84
N SER A 121 -23.47 6.01 -8.60
CA SER A 121 -24.85 6.09 -8.11
C SER A 121 -25.16 7.53 -7.71
N ALA A 122 -25.70 8.27 -8.68
CA ALA A 122 -26.46 9.47 -8.43
C ALA A 122 -27.79 9.15 -7.73
N ALA A 123 -28.19 10.06 -6.84
CA ALA A 123 -29.55 10.32 -6.36
C ALA A 123 -30.31 9.23 -5.57
N THR A 124 -30.64 9.57 -4.32
CA THR A 124 -32.01 9.33 -3.83
C THR A 124 -32.45 10.50 -2.96
N VAL A 125 -33.30 11.33 -3.56
CA VAL A 125 -34.17 12.32 -2.93
C VAL A 125 -35.33 11.61 -2.24
N VAL A 126 -35.73 12.16 -1.10
CA VAL A 126 -36.86 11.85 -0.20
C VAL A 126 -38.20 11.63 -0.93
N LYS A 127 -38.98 10.60 -0.50
CA LYS A 127 -40.43 10.68 -0.16
C LYS A 127 -41.05 9.31 0.19
N GLY A 128 -41.76 9.25 1.33
CA GLY A 128 -43.05 8.54 1.40
C GLY A 128 -43.18 7.27 2.24
N SER A 129 -43.74 7.43 3.45
CA SER A 129 -44.88 6.67 4.02
C SER A 129 -44.83 5.13 4.17
N SER A 130 -44.92 4.64 5.43
CA SER A 130 -45.79 3.50 5.73
C SER A 130 -46.25 3.47 7.19
N LEU A 131 -47.51 3.84 7.41
CA LEU A 131 -48.27 3.58 8.64
C LEU A 131 -48.47 2.07 8.80
N ARG A 132 -48.08 1.49 9.94
CA ARG A 132 -48.57 0.16 10.37
C ARG A 132 -48.60 0.02 11.90
N THR A 133 -49.73 0.43 12.44
CA THR A 133 -50.58 -0.25 13.43
C THR A 133 -49.94 -1.33 14.33
N LYS A 134 -49.98 -1.10 15.65
CA LYS A 134 -50.26 -2.17 16.63
C LYS A 134 -51.32 -1.72 17.62
N ILE A 135 -52.37 -2.52 17.68
CA ILE A 135 -53.59 -2.42 18.46
C ILE A 135 -53.38 -3.13 19.81
N THR A 136 -54.07 -2.61 20.83
CA THR A 136 -54.44 -3.21 22.14
C THR A 136 -53.36 -3.57 23.18
N SER A 137 -53.40 -2.87 24.30
CA SER A 137 -53.67 -3.53 25.59
C SER A 137 -54.57 -2.64 26.46
N LEU A 138 -55.80 -3.12 26.71
CA LEU A 138 -56.71 -2.62 27.74
C LEU A 138 -56.00 -2.67 29.11
N PHE A 139 -55.99 -1.57 29.86
CA PHE A 139 -56.49 -1.59 31.24
C PHE A 139 -56.63 -0.16 31.80
N SER A 140 -57.88 0.26 31.90
CA SER A 140 -58.49 1.09 32.94
C SER A 140 -57.56 1.72 33.99
N LEU A 141 -57.52 3.06 34.07
CA LEU A 141 -57.80 3.82 35.31
C LEU A 141 -57.63 5.34 35.08
N LYS A 142 -58.77 6.03 35.19
CA LYS A 142 -58.95 7.30 35.92
C LYS A 142 -58.49 8.62 35.27
N PHE A 143 -59.44 9.27 34.59
CA PHE A 143 -59.64 10.74 34.64
C PHE A 143 -59.71 11.22 36.11
N PRO A 144 -59.24 12.44 36.48
CA PRO A 144 -59.99 13.66 36.15
C PRO A 144 -59.17 14.96 35.90
N GLN A 145 -59.70 15.74 34.94
CA GLN A 145 -59.92 17.20 34.94
C GLN A 145 -59.12 18.10 35.90
N GLN A 146 -58.33 19.04 35.36
CA GLN A 146 -58.12 20.36 35.97
C GLN A 146 -58.07 21.51 34.94
N LYS A 147 -59.17 22.27 34.96
CA LYS A 147 -59.35 23.73 34.81
C LYS A 147 -58.64 24.51 33.70
N ALA A 148 -59.49 25.02 32.80
CA ALA A 148 -59.29 26.24 32.03
C ALA A 148 -59.04 27.46 32.93
N GLY A 149 -58.12 28.32 32.49
CA GLY A 149 -57.87 29.64 33.06
C GLY A 149 -57.25 30.55 31.99
N ALA A 150 -58.10 31.17 31.17
CA ALA A 150 -57.72 32.31 30.35
C ALA A 150 -57.77 33.57 31.21
N ARG A 151 -56.72 34.41 31.18
CA ARG A 151 -56.85 35.87 31.25
C ARG A 151 -55.56 36.59 30.85
N GLN A 152 -55.78 37.64 30.07
CA GLN A 152 -54.82 38.56 29.45
C GLN A 152 -54.41 39.70 30.40
N GLY A 153 -53.31 40.39 30.03
CA GLY A 153 -52.82 41.69 30.53
C GLY A 153 -51.28 41.67 30.51
N SER A 154 -50.51 42.40 29.69
CA SER A 154 -50.46 43.85 29.43
C SER A 154 -50.51 44.61 30.76
N VAL A 155 -49.43 45.24 31.26
CA VAL A 155 -48.51 46.22 30.64
C VAL A 155 -47.07 45.96 31.09
#